data_AF-A0A139GUZ2-F1
#
_entry.id   AF-A0A139GUZ2-F1
#
_cell.length_a   1.000
_cell.length_b   1.000
_cell.length_c   1.000
_cell.angle_alpha   90.00
_cell.angle_beta   90.00
_cell.angle_gamma   90.00
#
_symmetry.space_group_name_H-M   'P 1'
#
loop_
_entity.id
_entity.type
_entity.pdbx_description
1 polymer ?
#
loop_
_entity_poly.entity_id
_entity_poly.type
_entity_poly.pdbx_seq_one_letter_code
_entity_poly.pdbx_strand_id
1 'polypeptide(L)'
;MSISAREWIKWESDPPQTSPHEPTNTLVLTSPQHRFVDIRILKRRNSDPEIPQLARDAAILPFSHLDWAFAGISSSEFFNNNNTTKSTWTHLIDSRFPDVAQIQDSAFMYPQANGLPTTLEIGAMTNPATGKFEKYEEMWRDFLPSGSRGGGFFEVAVLEVFEDLAET
;
A
#
# COMPACT_ATOMS: atom_id res chain seq x y z
N MET A 1 1.33 8.70 12.12
CA MET A 1 0.41 8.72 10.96
C MET A 1 1.26 8.87 9.71
N SER A 2 0.90 8.18 8.63
CA SER A 2 1.46 8.42 7.29
C SER A 2 0.36 8.35 6.22
N ILE A 3 0.59 9.09 5.14
CA ILE A 3 -0.12 8.99 3.87
C ILE A 3 0.96 8.77 2.83
N SER A 4 0.98 7.58 2.23
CA SER A 4 2.08 7.17 1.36
C SER A 4 1.52 6.71 0.02
N ALA A 5 2.12 7.13 -1.08
CA ALA A 5 1.84 6.57 -2.40
C ALA A 5 3.06 5.83 -2.92
N ARG A 6 2.83 4.72 -3.61
CA ARG A 6 3.92 3.99 -4.27
C ARG A 6 4.29 4.69 -5.57
N GLU A 7 5.55 5.07 -5.71
CA GLU A 7 6.08 5.72 -6.90
C GLU A 7 6.46 4.71 -7.98
N TRP A 8 6.94 3.53 -7.57
CA TRP A 8 7.25 2.41 -8.45
C TRP A 8 7.43 1.11 -7.67
N ILE A 9 7.32 0.00 -8.40
CA ILE A 9 7.72 -1.34 -8.00
C ILE A 9 8.68 -1.91 -9.06
N LYS A 10 9.61 -2.75 -8.61
CA LYS A 10 10.46 -3.59 -9.45
C LYS A 10 10.62 -4.97 -8.83
N TRP A 11 10.50 -6.01 -9.63
CA TRP A 11 10.70 -7.40 -9.22
C TRP A 11 12.12 -7.86 -9.53
N GLU A 12 12.62 -8.84 -8.78
CA GLU A 12 13.94 -9.45 -9.02
C GLU A 12 14.05 -10.10 -10.41
N SER A 13 12.96 -10.70 -10.90
CA SER A 13 12.87 -11.30 -12.22
C SER A 13 12.61 -10.31 -13.35
N ASP A 14 12.39 -9.02 -13.07
CA ASP A 14 12.31 -8.03 -14.13
C ASP A 14 13.65 -7.96 -14.87
N PRO A 15 13.64 -7.96 -16.22
CA PRO A 15 14.86 -7.84 -17.00
C PRO A 15 15.70 -6.64 -16.54
N PRO A 16 17.04 -6.70 -16.53
CA PRO A 16 17.87 -5.63 -15.98
C PRO A 16 17.66 -4.25 -16.63
N GLN A 17 17.22 -4.26 -17.89
CA GLN A 17 16.93 -3.08 -18.71
C GLN A 17 15.53 -2.53 -18.51
N THR A 18 14.64 -3.25 -17.81
CA THR A 18 13.32 -2.76 -17.43
C THR A 18 13.46 -1.71 -16.34
N SER A 19 13.02 -0.49 -16.65
CA SER A 19 12.90 0.57 -15.64
C SER A 19 11.83 0.22 -14.62
N PRO A 20 11.99 0.59 -13.33
CA PRO A 20 10.91 0.50 -12.36
C PRO A 20 9.66 1.19 -12.89
N HIS A 21 8.49 0.63 -12.57
CA HIS A 21 7.23 1.15 -13.07
C HIS A 21 6.16 1.08 -11.99
N GLU A 22 5.11 1.88 -12.14
CA GLU A 22 3.98 1.88 -11.21
C GLU A 22 2.69 1.56 -11.95
N PRO A 23 2.23 0.29 -11.91
CA PRO A 23 1.03 -0.13 -12.62
C PRO A 23 -0.28 0.32 -11.94
N THR A 24 -0.21 0.87 -10.73
CA THR A 24 -1.37 1.19 -9.90
C THR A 24 -1.34 2.62 -9.37
N ASN A 25 -2.49 3.16 -8.99
CA ASN A 25 -2.59 4.29 -8.09
C ASN A 25 -2.68 3.70 -6.68
N THR A 26 -1.52 3.42 -6.08
CA THR A 26 -1.42 2.85 -4.73
C THR A 26 -1.43 3.95 -3.69
N LEU A 27 -2.28 3.79 -2.67
CA LEU A 27 -2.32 4.64 -1.50
C LEU A 27 -2.33 3.78 -0.24
N VAL A 28 -1.42 4.07 0.68
CA VAL A 28 -1.36 3.49 2.01
C VAL A 28 -1.60 4.58 3.04
N LEU A 29 -2.57 4.34 3.92
CA LEU A 29 -2.86 5.18 5.07
C LEU A 29 -2.50 4.42 6.33
N THR A 30 -1.68 5.00 7.19
CA THR A 30 -1.35 4.42 8.51
C THR A 30 -1.68 5.41 9.62
N SER A 31 -2.52 5.00 10.56
CA SER A 31 -2.89 5.79 11.74
C SER A 31 -1.76 5.85 12.79
N PRO A 32 -1.79 6.77 13.76
CA PRO A 32 -0.85 6.77 14.89
C PRO A 32 -0.89 5.48 15.73
N GLN A 33 -2.02 4.78 15.77
CA GLN A 33 -2.18 3.49 16.46
C GLN A 33 -1.86 2.29 15.56
N HIS A 34 -1.12 2.51 14.47
CA HIS A 34 -0.62 1.47 13.56
C HIS A 34 -1.71 0.63 12.87
N ARG A 35 -2.95 1.13 12.79
CA ARG A 35 -3.93 0.61 11.83
C ARG A 35 -3.60 1.12 10.44
N PHE A 36 -3.54 0.23 9.46
CA PHE A 36 -3.24 0.59 8.08
C PHE A 36 -4.32 0.11 7.11
N VAL A 37 -4.42 0.80 5.98
CA VAL A 37 -5.19 0.41 4.79
C VAL A 37 -4.32 0.65 3.56
N ASP A 38 -4.09 -0.38 2.75
CA ASP A 38 -3.40 -0.35 1.46
C ASP A 38 -4.43 -0.64 0.36
N ILE A 39 -4.56 0.29 -0.60
CA ILE A 39 -5.45 0.16 -1.75
C ILE A 39 -4.66 0.41 -3.02
N ARG A 40 -4.67 -0.57 -3.93
CA ARG A 40 -3.96 -0.57 -5.21
C ARG A 40 -4.97 -0.66 -6.34
N ILE A 41 -5.26 0.48 -6.98
CA ILE A 41 -6.16 0.54 -8.14
C ILE A 41 -5.33 0.54 -9.42
N LEU A 42 -5.56 -0.39 -10.34
CA LEU A 42 -4.88 -0.45 -11.63
C LEU A 42 -5.03 0.87 -12.40
N LYS A 43 -3.91 1.40 -12.90
CA LYS A 43 -3.92 2.50 -13.86
C LYS A 43 -4.53 2.00 -15.16
N ARG A 44 -5.36 2.84 -15.76
CA ARG A 44 -5.95 2.57 -17.06
C ARG A 44 -4.88 2.31 -18.11
N ARG A 45 -5.09 1.26 -18.89
CA ARG A 45 -4.35 0.96 -20.12
C ARG A 45 -5.17 1.43 -21.32
N ASN A 46 -4.49 1.68 -22.44
CA ASN A 46 -5.15 2.06 -23.69
C ASN A 46 -6.12 1.00 -24.22
N SER A 47 -5.97 -0.26 -23.78
CA SER A 47 -6.82 -1.39 -24.14
C SER A 47 -8.07 -1.53 -23.26
N ASP A 48 -8.18 -0.78 -22.17
CA ASP A 48 -9.29 -0.95 -21.23
C ASP A 48 -10.60 -0.40 -21.82
N PRO A 49 -11.75 -1.02 -21.53
CA PRO A 49 -13.04 -0.50 -21.98
C PRO A 49 -13.27 0.93 -21.49
N GLU A 50 -13.93 1.74 -22.31
CA GLU A 50 -14.35 3.08 -21.85
C GLU A 50 -15.32 2.95 -20.68
N ILE A 51 -14.94 3.52 -19.53
CA ILE A 51 -15.89 3.68 -18.41
C ILE A 51 -16.83 4.85 -18.75
N PRO A 52 -18.16 4.65 -18.69
CA PRO A 52 -19.14 5.70 -18.93
C PRO A 52 -18.87 6.96 -18.10
N GLN A 53 -19.12 8.14 -18.66
CA GLN A 53 -18.87 9.43 -17.99
C GLN A 53 -19.52 9.50 -16.60
N LEU A 54 -20.78 9.04 -16.48
CA LEU A 54 -21.50 9.03 -15.20
C LEU A 54 -20.76 8.22 -14.12
N ALA A 55 -20.17 7.08 -14.48
CA ALA A 55 -19.39 6.28 -13.55
C ALA A 55 -18.05 6.95 -13.20
N ARG A 56 -17.43 7.67 -14.15
CA ARG A 56 -16.24 8.51 -13.85
C ARG A 56 -16.55 9.63 -12.87
N ASP A 57 -17.65 10.35 -13.09
CA ASP A 57 -18.07 11.48 -12.24
C ASP A 57 -18.44 11.00 -10.82
N ALA A 58 -19.01 9.80 -10.71
CA ALA A 58 -19.31 9.16 -9.45
C ALA A 58 -18.09 8.46 -8.80
N ALA A 59 -16.91 8.47 -9.44
CA ALA A 59 -15.72 7.74 -9.04
C ALA A 59 -15.96 6.22 -8.84
N ILE A 60 -16.85 5.63 -9.64
CA ILE A 60 -17.19 4.20 -9.62
C ILE A 60 -16.36 3.48 -10.69
N LEU A 61 -15.51 2.55 -10.26
CA LEU A 61 -14.75 1.66 -11.13
C LEU A 61 -15.26 0.21 -10.96
N PRO A 62 -15.27 -0.60 -12.04
CA PRO A 62 -15.49 -2.03 -11.93
C PRO A 62 -14.45 -2.69 -11.01
N PHE A 63 -14.84 -3.73 -10.28
CA PHE A 63 -13.95 -4.48 -9.38
C PHE A 63 -12.70 -5.03 -10.08
N SER A 64 -12.75 -5.26 -11.39
CA SER A 64 -11.59 -5.66 -12.20
C SER A 64 -10.44 -4.64 -12.21
N HIS A 65 -10.67 -3.40 -11.75
CA HIS A 65 -9.61 -2.39 -11.57
C HIS A 65 -8.92 -2.49 -10.21
N LEU A 66 -9.45 -3.28 -9.27
CA LEU A 66 -8.75 -3.53 -8.01
C LEU A 66 -7.62 -4.55 -8.27
N ASP A 67 -6.37 -4.11 -8.08
CA ASP A 67 -5.23 -5.02 -8.10
C ASP A 67 -5.17 -5.79 -6.79
N TRP A 68 -5.13 -5.05 -5.69
CA TRP A 68 -5.09 -5.55 -4.32
C TRP A 68 -5.60 -4.47 -3.36
N ALA A 69 -6.35 -4.88 -2.36
CA ALA A 69 -6.62 -4.08 -1.17
C ALA A 69 -6.56 -4.98 0.06
N PHE A 70 -5.95 -4.45 1.10
CA PHE A 70 -5.81 -5.13 2.38
C PHE A 70 -5.64 -4.10 3.50
N ALA A 71 -5.96 -4.51 4.72
CA ALA A 71 -5.91 -3.65 5.89
C ALA A 71 -5.56 -4.48 7.12
N GLY A 72 -4.98 -3.81 8.12
CA GLY A 72 -4.62 -4.49 9.35
C GLY A 72 -3.78 -3.65 10.29
N ILE A 73 -2.82 -4.31 10.94
CA ILE A 73 -1.96 -3.73 11.97
C ILE A 73 -0.52 -3.78 11.48
N SER A 74 0.19 -2.66 11.57
CA SER A 74 1.61 -2.58 11.29
C SER A 74 2.44 -2.53 12.57
N SER A 75 3.69 -2.99 12.48
CA SER A 75 4.70 -2.82 13.51
C SER A 75 6.06 -2.61 12.85
N SER A 76 6.92 -1.79 13.46
CA SER A 76 8.26 -1.54 12.94
C SER A 76 9.29 -1.58 14.07
N GLU A 77 10.43 -2.19 13.78
CA GLU A 77 11.56 -2.28 14.69
C GLU A 77 12.79 -1.68 14.02
N PHE A 78 13.63 -0.95 14.77
CA PHE A 78 14.90 -0.50 14.23
C PHE A 78 15.77 -1.69 13.89
N PHE A 79 16.21 -1.73 12.64
CA PHE A 79 17.13 -2.72 12.15
C PHE A 79 18.43 -2.00 11.88
N ASN A 80 19.46 -2.21 12.69
CA ASN A 80 20.77 -1.56 12.61
C ASN A 80 20.77 -0.02 12.90
N ASN A 81 21.95 0.60 12.79
CA ASN A 81 22.21 2.00 13.14
C ASN A 81 21.92 3.01 12.00
N ASN A 82 21.49 2.57 10.82
CA ASN A 82 21.36 3.41 9.62
C ASN A 82 19.92 3.90 9.38
N ASN A 83 19.12 4.06 10.43
CA ASN A 83 17.69 4.39 10.36
C ASN A 83 16.86 3.42 9.49
N THR A 84 17.38 2.23 9.20
CA THR A 84 16.60 1.16 8.58
C THR A 84 15.65 0.61 9.62
N THR A 85 14.41 0.34 9.20
CA THR A 85 13.46 -0.40 10.03
C THR A 85 13.08 -1.70 9.34
N LYS A 86 12.80 -2.73 10.14
CA LYS A 86 12.06 -3.89 9.67
C LYS A 86 10.60 -3.63 10.01
N SER A 87 9.75 -3.57 9.00
CA SER A 87 8.30 -3.42 9.16
C SER A 87 7.62 -4.74 8.88
N THR A 88 6.55 -5.01 9.63
CA THR A 88 5.70 -6.19 9.49
C THR A 88 4.25 -5.73 9.44
N TRP A 89 3.47 -6.27 8.51
CA TRP A 89 2.05 -5.99 8.33
C TRP A 89 1.26 -7.25 8.60
N THR A 90 0.45 -7.23 9.66
CA THR A 90 -0.49 -8.31 9.98
C THR A 90 -1.83 -7.98 9.37
N HIS A 91 -2.25 -8.77 8.38
CA HIS A 91 -3.50 -8.54 7.65
C HIS A 91 -4.68 -8.99 8.51
N LEU A 92 -5.72 -8.16 8.55
CA LEU A 92 -7.03 -8.51 9.13
C LEU A 92 -8.05 -8.78 8.02
N ILE A 93 -7.91 -8.08 6.88
CA ILE A 93 -8.73 -8.26 5.68
C ILE A 93 -7.81 -8.20 4.48
N ASP A 94 -8.02 -9.09 3.51
CA ASP A 94 -7.24 -9.16 2.28
C ASP A 94 -8.13 -9.63 1.11
N SER A 95 -8.09 -8.91 -0.01
CA SER A 95 -8.90 -9.22 -1.21
C SER A 95 -8.35 -10.37 -2.07
N ARG A 96 -7.09 -10.76 -1.89
CA ARG A 96 -6.45 -11.89 -2.59
C ARG A 96 -6.41 -13.14 -1.72
N PHE A 97 -6.29 -12.98 -0.42
CA PHE A 97 -6.05 -14.09 0.52
C PHE A 97 -7.16 -14.18 1.57
N PRO A 98 -8.13 -15.11 1.42
CA PRO A 98 -9.20 -15.26 2.40
C PRO A 98 -8.71 -15.77 3.77
N ASP A 99 -7.61 -16.51 3.82
CA ASP A 99 -6.95 -16.91 5.06
C ASP A 99 -5.73 -16.02 5.36
N VAL A 100 -6.00 -14.90 6.04
CA VAL A 100 -4.98 -13.89 6.35
C VAL A 100 -3.92 -14.37 7.34
N ALA A 101 -4.19 -15.42 8.12
CA ALA A 101 -3.28 -15.92 9.15
C ALA A 101 -2.00 -16.56 8.56
N GLN A 102 -2.03 -16.94 7.28
CA GLN A 102 -0.89 -17.54 6.59
C GLN A 102 -0.02 -16.52 5.86
N ILE A 103 -0.42 -15.26 5.81
CA ILE A 103 0.33 -14.21 5.12
C ILE A 103 1.55 -13.82 5.95
N GLN A 104 2.72 -13.85 5.32
CA GLN A 104 3.95 -13.33 5.88
C GLN A 104 4.33 -12.07 5.11
N ASP A 105 3.90 -10.91 5.63
CA ASP A 105 4.22 -9.63 5.02
C ASP A 105 5.17 -8.83 5.92
N SER A 106 6.43 -8.74 5.49
CA SER A 106 7.45 -7.94 6.15
C SER A 106 8.53 -7.51 5.17
N ALA A 107 9.08 -6.33 5.39
CA ALA A 107 10.08 -5.75 4.52
C ALA A 107 11.04 -4.85 5.30
N PHE A 108 12.19 -4.57 4.69
CA PHE A 108 13.13 -3.58 5.18
C PHE A 108 12.84 -2.23 4.55
N MET A 109 12.75 -1.20 5.39
CA MET A 109 12.48 0.18 4.98
C MET A 109 13.76 1.00 5.06
N TYR A 110 14.16 1.57 3.94
CA TYR A 110 15.38 2.37 3.79
C TYR A 110 15.00 3.81 3.44
N PRO A 111 14.98 4.75 4.41
CA PRO A 111 14.78 6.16 4.12
C PRO A 111 15.82 6.69 3.13
N GLN A 112 15.39 7.45 2.12
CA GLN A 112 16.27 7.94 1.05
C GLN A 112 16.75 9.37 1.31
N ALA A 113 18.03 9.64 1.09
CA ALA A 113 18.64 10.96 1.26
C ALA A 113 18.60 11.80 -0.03
N ASN A 114 17.48 11.80 -0.75
CA ASN A 114 17.33 12.45 -2.06
C ASN A 114 16.61 13.82 -2.00
N GLY A 115 16.33 14.34 -0.79
CA GLY A 115 15.64 15.61 -0.59
C GLY A 115 14.10 15.54 -0.70
N LEU A 116 13.55 14.36 -0.93
CA LEU A 116 12.12 14.08 -0.87
C LEU A 116 11.82 13.13 0.31
N PRO A 117 10.60 13.15 0.87
CA PRO A 117 10.20 12.20 1.92
C PRO A 117 9.90 10.84 1.28
N THR A 118 10.95 10.14 0.85
CA THR A 118 10.84 8.85 0.17
C THR A 118 11.56 7.73 0.93
N THR A 119 11.01 6.52 0.83
CA THR A 119 11.51 5.32 1.49
C THR A 119 11.53 4.17 0.49
N LEU A 120 12.68 3.52 0.34
CA LEU A 120 12.80 2.28 -0.43
C LEU A 120 12.44 1.10 0.48
N GLU A 121 11.44 0.35 0.09
CA GLU A 121 11.05 -0.91 0.71
C GLU A 121 11.67 -2.07 -0.07
N ILE A 122 12.25 -3.04 0.64
CA ILE A 122 12.76 -4.29 0.07
C ILE A 122 12.13 -5.45 0.82
N GLY A 123 11.29 -6.20 0.11
CA GLY A 123 10.57 -7.36 0.62
C GLY A 123 10.70 -8.56 -0.31
N ALA A 124 9.93 -9.60 -0.02
CA ALA A 124 9.77 -10.75 -0.89
C ALA A 124 8.35 -11.28 -0.80
N MET A 125 7.73 -11.55 -1.95
CA MET A 125 6.41 -12.16 -2.04
C MET A 125 6.25 -12.88 -3.37
N THR A 126 5.11 -13.56 -3.55
CA THR A 126 4.75 -14.16 -4.83
C THR A 126 4.46 -13.06 -5.86
N ASN A 127 5.26 -12.99 -6.91
CA ASN A 127 4.99 -12.10 -8.04
C ASN A 127 3.72 -12.55 -8.77
N PRO A 128 2.67 -11.72 -8.84
CA PRO A 128 1.39 -12.11 -9.43
C PRO A 128 1.48 -12.41 -10.94
N ALA A 129 2.47 -11.86 -11.64
CA ALA A 129 2.65 -12.09 -13.07
C ALA A 129 3.31 -13.45 -13.37
N THR A 130 4.19 -13.93 -12.48
CA THR A 130 4.99 -15.15 -12.70
C THR A 130 4.58 -16.32 -11.81
N GLY A 131 3.85 -16.04 -10.72
CA GLY A 131 3.51 -17.01 -9.68
C GLY A 131 4.72 -17.46 -8.84
N LYS A 132 5.87 -16.81 -8.97
CA LYS A 132 7.11 -17.19 -8.28
C LYS A 132 7.32 -16.34 -7.03
N PHE A 133 7.79 -16.96 -5.96
CA PHE A 133 8.26 -16.25 -4.78
C PHE A 133 9.63 -15.63 -5.06
N GLU A 134 9.72 -14.30 -4.99
CA GLU A 134 10.93 -13.55 -5.33
C GLU A 134 10.99 -12.23 -4.58
N LYS A 135 12.15 -11.57 -4.62
CA LYS A 135 12.30 -10.24 -4.01
C LYS A 135 11.64 -9.17 -4.86
N TYR A 136 11.23 -8.10 -4.19
CA TYR A 136 10.80 -6.87 -4.83
C TYR A 136 11.43 -5.66 -4.16
N GLU A 137 11.44 -4.56 -4.90
CA GLU A 137 11.74 -3.22 -4.43
C GLU A 137 10.53 -2.33 -4.70
N GLU A 138 10.07 -1.59 -3.70
CA GLU A 138 9.01 -0.59 -3.84
C GLU A 138 9.52 0.76 -3.34
N MET A 139 9.34 1.83 -4.12
CA MET A 139 9.62 3.19 -3.65
C MET A 139 8.34 3.85 -3.21
N TRP A 140 8.36 4.32 -1.97
CA TRP A 140 7.24 5.03 -1.36
C TRP A 140 7.56 6.49 -1.20
N ARG A 141 6.55 7.33 -1.42
CA ARG A 141 6.60 8.76 -1.13
C ARG A 141 5.52 9.13 -0.12
N ASP A 142 5.95 9.80 0.95
CA ASP A 142 5.05 10.30 1.97
C ASP A 142 4.52 11.69 1.61
N PHE A 143 3.28 11.93 2.00
CA PHE A 143 2.59 13.19 1.85
C PHE A 143 2.22 13.74 3.21
N LEU A 144 2.45 15.04 3.38
CA LEU A 144 1.85 15.77 4.48
C LEU A 144 0.39 16.06 4.09
N PRO A 145 -0.56 15.82 4.99
CA PRO A 145 -1.91 16.32 4.79
C PRO A 145 -1.86 17.84 4.56
N SER A 146 -2.68 18.36 3.64
CA SER A 146 -2.81 19.79 3.41
C SER A 146 -4.25 20.22 3.68
N GLY A 147 -4.42 21.26 4.51
CA GLY A 147 -5.71 21.81 4.90
C GLY A 147 -5.99 23.12 4.19
N SER A 148 -7.24 23.33 3.74
CA SER A 148 -7.67 24.56 3.06
C SER A 148 -7.87 25.76 4.01
N ARG A 149 -7.94 25.52 5.32
CA ARG A 149 -8.06 26.56 6.35
C ARG A 149 -6.76 26.58 7.15
N GLY A 150 -5.96 27.63 6.97
CA GLY A 150 -4.66 27.81 7.64
C GLY A 150 -4.79 27.65 9.15
N GLY A 151 -4.40 26.47 9.65
CA GLY A 151 -4.68 26.06 11.02
C GLY A 151 -4.27 24.62 11.33
N GLY A 152 -3.17 24.15 10.73
CA GLY A 152 -2.17 23.20 11.26
C GLY A 152 -2.54 21.89 11.99
N PHE A 153 -3.80 21.50 12.11
CA PHE A 153 -4.20 20.27 12.81
C PHE A 153 -5.00 19.37 11.88
N PHE A 154 -4.63 18.09 11.85
CA PHE A 154 -5.33 17.04 11.12
C PHE A 154 -5.87 16.04 12.11
N GLU A 155 -7.15 15.73 12.02
CA GLU A 155 -7.79 14.69 12.81
C GLU A 155 -7.63 13.35 12.08
N VAL A 156 -7.31 12.31 12.84
CA VAL A 156 -7.29 10.94 12.34
C VAL A 156 -8.33 10.16 13.11
N ALA A 157 -9.33 9.65 12.40
CA ALA A 157 -10.32 8.75 12.94
C ALA A 157 -10.17 7.38 12.27
N VAL A 158 -10.20 6.33 13.07
CA VAL A 158 -10.28 4.94 12.60
C VAL A 158 -11.60 4.40 13.12
N LEU A 159 -12.42 3.88 12.22
CA LEU A 159 -13.69 3.22 12.55
C LEU A 159 -13.52 1.73 12.27
N GLU A 160 -13.81 0.91 13.27
CA GLU A 160 -13.74 -0.55 13.20
C GLU A 160 -15.15 -1.10 13.42
N VAL A 161 -15.55 -2.06 12.58
CA VAL A 161 -16.84 -2.73 12.71
C VAL A 161 -16.66 -3.91 13.63
N PHE A 162 -17.43 -3.95 14.72
CA PHE A 162 -17.52 -5.11 15.59
C PHE A 162 -18.84 -5.82 15.32
N GLU A 163 -18.82 -7.15 15.24
CA GLU A 163 -20.06 -7.91 15.33
C GLU A 163 -20.61 -7.77 16.75
N ASP A 164 -21.89 -7.46 16.87
CA ASP A 164 -22.56 -7.52 18.17
C ASP A 164 -22.46 -8.96 18.68
N LEU A 165 -21.99 -9.14 19.92
CA LEU A 165 -22.07 -10.43 20.59
C LEU A 165 -23.55 -10.81 20.60
N ALA A 166 -23.93 -11.82 19.81
CA ALA A 166 -25.25 -12.41 19.91
C ALA A 166 -25.47 -12.77 21.38
N GLU A 167 -26.42 -12.08 22.04
CA GLU A 167 -26.84 -12.44 23.38
C GLU A 167 -27.24 -13.92 23.35
N THR A 168 -26.45 -14.75 24.02
CA THR A 168 -26.68 -16.19 24.19
C THR A 168 -27.28 -16.45 25.55
#